data_AF-A0A965ZSW3-F1
#
_entry.id   AF-A0A965ZSW3-F1
#
_cell.length_a   1.000
_cell.length_b   1.000
_cell.length_c   1.000
_cell.angle_alpha   90.00
_cell.angle_beta   90.00
_cell.angle_gamma   90.00
#
_symmetry.space_group_name_H-M   'P 1'
#
loop_
_entity.id
_entity.type
_entity.pdbx_description
1 polymer ?
#
loop_
_entity_poly.entity_id
_entity_poly.type
_entity_poly.pdbx_seq_one_letter_code
_entity_poly.pdbx_strand_id
1 'polypeptide(L)' 'MKNNLLAVVAITAALGVAAPALAGDADLCLDCHEPAEDWEGLSAHEVLATAKDTSIERHADNADLNDEQLKAIVAELLAE' A
#
# COMPACT_ATOMS: atom_id res chain seq x y z
N MET A 1 53.26 -11.56 -13.57
CA MET A 1 51.83 -11.31 -13.30
C MET A 1 51.09 -11.56 -14.60
N LYS A 2 50.41 -12.71 -14.74
CA LYS A 2 49.71 -13.11 -15.97
C LYS A 2 48.21 -13.16 -15.67
N ASN A 3 47.47 -12.55 -16.59
CA ASN A 3 46.03 -12.36 -16.69
C ASN A 3 45.18 -13.53 -16.18
N ASN A 4 43.99 -13.20 -15.69
CA ASN A 4 42.79 -13.99 -15.91
C ASN A 4 41.59 -13.03 -16.06
N LEU A 5 41.31 -12.70 -17.32
CA LEU A 5 40.13 -11.97 -17.76
C LEU A 5 39.11 -13.02 -18.21
N LEU A 6 38.23 -13.50 -17.33
CA LEU A 6 37.01 -14.26 -17.70
C LEU A 6 36.15 -14.58 -16.47
N ALA A 7 35.02 -13.89 -16.34
CA ALA A 7 33.79 -14.30 -15.66
C ALA A 7 32.71 -13.26 -16.04
N VAL A 8 31.98 -13.43 -17.14
CA VAL A 8 30.71 -14.16 -17.24
C VAL A 8 29.63 -13.61 -16.29
N VAL A 9 28.74 -12.82 -16.91
CA VAL A 9 27.27 -12.82 -16.77
C VAL A 9 26.67 -12.93 -15.37
N ALA A 10 26.04 -11.83 -14.94
CA ALA A 10 24.70 -11.86 -14.37
C ALA A 10 24.07 -10.46 -14.50
N ILE A 11 23.32 -10.23 -15.57
CA ILE A 11 22.29 -9.19 -15.56
C ILE A 11 21.18 -9.78 -14.69
N THR A 12 21.33 -9.59 -13.39
CA THR A 12 20.37 -10.03 -12.38
C THR A 12 19.13 -9.18 -12.58
N ALA A 13 18.10 -9.83 -13.12
CA ALA A 13 16.68 -9.54 -12.93
C ALA A 13 16.39 -8.29 -12.10
N ALA A 14 16.15 -7.15 -12.78
CA ALA A 14 15.36 -6.06 -12.24
C ALA A 14 13.88 -6.49 -12.23
N LEU A 15 13.57 -7.50 -11.42
CA LEU A 15 12.21 -7.93 -11.13
C LEU A 15 11.86 -7.44 -9.72
N GLY A 16 11.03 -6.40 -9.69
CA GLY A 16 10.06 -6.22 -8.61
C GLY A 16 10.51 -5.43 -7.38
N VAL A 17 10.72 -4.12 -7.52
CA VAL A 17 10.36 -3.15 -6.46
C VAL A 17 9.90 -1.85 -7.13
N ALA A 18 8.71 -1.87 -7.73
CA ALA A 18 8.06 -0.67 -8.24
C ALA A 18 6.73 -0.43 -7.49
N ALA A 19 6.74 -0.62 -6.17
CA ALA A 19 5.55 -0.51 -5.34
C ALA A 19 5.24 0.88 -4.76
N PRO A 20 6.09 1.93 -4.74
CA PRO A 20 5.74 3.14 -3.98
C PRO A 20 5.06 4.24 -4.83
N ALA A 21 4.53 3.94 -6.01
CA ALA A 21 3.94 4.96 -6.89
C ALA A 21 2.46 4.74 -7.23
N LEU A 22 1.83 3.71 -6.67
CA LEU A 22 0.44 3.35 -6.98
C LEU A 22 -0.50 3.46 -5.78
N ALA A 23 0.00 3.47 -4.54
CA ALA A 23 -0.81 3.90 -3.41
C ALA A 23 -0.99 5.43 -3.54
N GLY A 24 -2.25 5.90 -3.49
CA GLY A 24 -2.50 7.31 -3.24
C GLY A 24 -1.81 7.74 -1.94
N ASP A 25 -1.64 9.04 -1.76
CA ASP A 25 -1.01 9.57 -0.54
C ASP A 25 -1.83 9.15 0.69
N ALA A 26 -1.27 8.25 1.51
CA ALA A 26 -1.95 7.69 2.68
C ALA A 26 -2.25 8.76 3.73
N ASP A 27 -1.47 9.84 3.76
CA ASP A 27 -1.69 10.97 4.66
C ASP A 27 -3.02 11.68 4.36
N LEU A 28 -3.49 11.67 3.10
CA LEU A 28 -4.80 12.23 2.75
C LEU A 28 -5.96 11.49 3.43
N CYS A 29 -5.78 10.21 3.76
CA CYS A 29 -6.80 9.46 4.49
C CYS A 29 -6.92 9.90 5.95
N LEU A 30 -5.90 10.58 6.49
CA LEU A 30 -5.86 11.09 7.85
C LEU A 30 -6.49 12.49 8.00
N ASP A 31 -6.84 13.16 6.90
CA ASP A 31 -7.45 14.49 6.91
C ASP A 31 -8.87 14.50 7.52
N CYS A 32 -9.56 13.35 7.48
CA CYS A 32 -10.94 13.21 7.94
C CYS A 32 -11.04 12.63 9.36
N HIS A 33 -10.26 11.61 9.68
CA HIS A 33 -10.24 10.94 10.99
C HIS A 33 -8.96 10.10 11.16
N GLU A 34 -8.64 9.74 12.40
CA GLU A 34 -7.60 8.74 12.67
C GLU A 34 -8.15 7.32 12.52
N PRO A 35 -7.33 6.35 12.07
CA PRO A 35 -7.69 4.93 12.04
C PRO A 35 -8.25 4.39 13.37
N ALA A 36 -7.72 4.85 14.50
CA ALA A 36 -8.13 4.41 15.83
C ALA A 36 -9.59 4.75 16.16
N GLU A 37 -10.19 5.76 15.52
CA GLU A 37 -11.57 6.16 15.80
C GLU A 37 -12.61 5.13 15.31
N ASP A 38 -12.29 4.41 14.23
CA ASP A 38 -13.23 3.49 13.56
C ASP A 38 -12.73 2.05 13.48
N TRP A 39 -11.42 1.83 13.55
CA TRP A 39 -10.79 0.54 13.28
C TRP A 39 -10.16 -0.12 14.51
N GLU A 40 -10.27 0.51 15.69
CA GLU A 40 -9.76 -0.07 16.93
C GLU A 40 -10.37 -1.46 17.18
N GLY A 41 -9.51 -2.47 17.34
CA GLY A 41 -9.91 -3.85 17.59
C GLY A 41 -10.39 -4.63 16.36
N LEU A 42 -10.44 -4.01 15.17
CA LEU A 42 -10.74 -4.72 13.92
C LEU A 42 -9.52 -5.45 13.38
N SER A 43 -9.74 -6.59 12.71
CA SER A 43 -8.71 -7.24 11.91
C SER A 43 -8.46 -6.48 10.61
N ALA A 44 -7.27 -6.63 10.02
CA ALA A 44 -6.93 -5.97 8.74
C ALA A 44 -7.93 -6.28 7.60
N HIS A 45 -8.56 -7.46 7.63
CA HIS A 45 -9.61 -7.82 6.67
C HIS A 45 -10.90 -7.01 6.91
N GLU A 46 -11.30 -6.83 8.17
CA GLU A 46 -12.46 -6.01 8.55
C GLU A 46 -12.22 -4.53 8.28
N VAL A 47 -10.99 -4.04 8.49
CA VAL A 47 -10.57 -2.69 8.10
C VAL A 47 -10.69 -2.49 6.60
N LEU A 48 -10.16 -3.40 5.79
CA LEU A 48 -10.30 -3.28 4.34
C LEU A 48 -11.78 -3.34 3.90
N ALA A 49 -12.59 -4.20 4.52
CA ALA A 49 -14.02 -4.30 4.21
C ALA A 49 -14.78 -3.01 4.55
N THR A 50 -14.47 -2.37 5.68
CA THR A 50 -15.07 -1.09 6.09
C THR A 50 -14.54 0.08 5.26
N ALA A 51 -13.25 0.12 4.93
CA ALA A 51 -12.68 1.12 4.03
C ALA A 51 -13.29 1.05 2.62
N LYS A 52 -13.71 -0.13 2.16
CA LYS A 52 -14.42 -0.32 0.89
C LYS A 52 -15.89 0.11 0.91
N ASP A 53 -16.46 0.34 2.09
CA ASP A 53 -17.86 0.74 2.21
C ASP A 53 -18.03 2.24 1.95
N THR A 54 -18.25 2.60 0.69
CA THR A 54 -18.44 3.99 0.23
C THR A 54 -19.79 4.58 0.64
N SER A 55 -20.64 3.84 1.35
CA SER A 55 -21.83 4.40 2.00
C SER A 55 -21.51 5.15 3.29
N ILE A 56 -20.30 4.96 3.83
CA ILE A 56 -19.76 5.71 4.96
C ILE A 56 -19.20 7.03 4.43
N GLU A 57 -19.67 8.18 4.94
CA GLU A 57 -19.34 9.52 4.42
C GLU A 57 -17.82 9.77 4.29
N ARG A 58 -17.04 9.42 5.32
CA ARG A 58 -15.57 9.52 5.33
C ARG A 58 -14.85 8.61 4.33
N HIS A 59 -15.51 7.59 3.80
CA HIS A 59 -14.94 6.65 2.82
C HIS A 59 -15.54 6.82 1.43
N ALA A 60 -16.37 7.85 1.20
CA ALA A 60 -17.04 8.05 -0.09
C ALA A 60 -16.02 8.17 -1.25
N ASP A 61 -14.90 8.85 -1.01
CA ASP A 61 -13.84 9.08 -1.99
C ASP A 61 -13.01 7.81 -2.27
N ASN A 62 -13.13 6.75 -1.46
CA ASN A 62 -12.48 5.47 -1.74
C ASN A 62 -13.04 4.80 -2.99
N ALA A 63 -14.18 5.28 -3.53
CA ALA A 63 -14.73 4.86 -4.82
C ALA A 63 -13.77 5.12 -6.00
N ASP A 64 -12.85 6.09 -5.87
CA ASP A 64 -11.87 6.44 -6.89
C ASP A 64 -10.60 5.55 -6.85
N LEU A 65 -10.44 4.78 -5.77
CA LEU A 65 -9.34 3.84 -5.58
C LEU A 65 -9.73 2.45 -6.07
N ASN A 66 -8.80 1.75 -6.73
CA ASN A 66 -8.99 0.33 -6.98
C ASN A 66 -8.62 -0.51 -5.75
N ASP A 67 -9.06 -1.78 -5.75
CA ASP A 67 -8.87 -2.72 -4.63
C ASP A 67 -7.40 -2.89 -4.21
N GLU A 68 -6.44 -2.87 -5.14
CA GLU A 68 -5.01 -3.01 -4.83
C GLU A 68 -4.45 -1.75 -4.18
N GLN A 69 -4.88 -0.57 -4.65
CA GLN A 69 -4.47 0.72 -4.10
C GLN A 69 -4.99 0.89 -2.68
N LEU A 70 -6.29 0.66 -2.47
CA LEU A 70 -6.90 0.77 -1.15
C LEU A 70 -6.29 -0.23 -0.16
N LYS A 71 -5.99 -1.45 -0.60
CA LYS A 71 -5.30 -2.44 0.22
C LYS A 71 -3.88 -1.99 0.60
N ALA A 72 -3.15 -1.36 -0.32
CA ALA A 72 -1.82 -0.83 -0.03
C ALA A 72 -1.87 0.30 1.01
N ILE A 73 -2.80 1.24 0.85
CA ILE A 73 -3.01 2.35 1.80
C ILE A 73 -3.38 1.83 3.18
N VAL A 74 -4.36 0.91 3.27
CA VAL A 74 -4.74 0.30 4.56
C VAL A 74 -3.56 -0.42 5.22
N ALA A 75 -2.73 -1.11 4.43
CA ALA A 75 -1.56 -1.79 4.98
C ALA A 75 -0.50 -0.82 5.51
N GLU A 76 -0.34 0.35 4.88
CA GLU A 76 0.54 1.43 5.33
C GLU A 76 0.03 2.04 6.65
N LEU A 77 -1.26 2.41 6.70
CA LEU A 77 -1.90 2.99 7.89
C LEU A 77 -1.90 2.07 9.12
N LEU A 78 -1.95 0.75 8.91
CA LEU A 78 -1.89 -0.23 10.02
C LEU A 78 -0.45 -0.54 10.47
N ALA A 79 0.57 -0.05 9.77
CA ALA A 79 1.98 -0.26 10.12
C ALA A 79 2.57 0.90 10.94
N GLU A 80 1.89 2.05 10.98
CA GLU A 80 2.18 3.22 11.83
C GLU A 80 1.85 2.92 13.32
#